data_AF-A0A0H2TZZ2-F1
#
_entry.id   AF-A0A0H2TZZ2-F1
#
_cell.length_a   1.000
_cell.length_b   1.000
_cell.length_c   1.000
_cell.angle_alpha   90.00
_cell.angle_beta   90.00
_cell.angle_gamma   90.00
#
_symmetry.space_group_name_H-M   'P 1'
#
loop_
_entity.id
_entity.type
_entity.pdbx_description
1 polymer ?
#
loop_
_entity_poly.entity_id
_entity_poly.type
_entity_poly.pdbx_seq_one_letter_code
_entity_poly.pdbx_strand_id
1 'polypeptide(L)'
;MARPVHRETLFHLEPRDDETARAMRAHPENASFISMSRKGTPSLEIGYHVSSRPRGGRVIARVGRDADISFPTRADVAEVHLAFEVHPVSRAILLCVRASNRRSVTVEPLGIREDGDVR
;
A
#
# COMPACT_ATOMS: atom_id res chain seq x y z
N MET A 1 -11.64 17.05 -4.38
CA MET A 1 -10.33 17.73 -4.33
C MET A 1 -9.37 16.77 -3.63
N ALA A 2 -8.22 16.49 -4.23
CA ALA A 2 -7.28 15.54 -3.66
C ALA A 2 -6.45 16.19 -2.55
N ARG A 3 -6.26 15.46 -1.44
CA ARG A 3 -5.62 15.99 -0.23
C ARG A 3 -4.10 16.09 -0.41
N PRO A 4 -3.44 17.07 0.23
CA PRO A 4 -1.98 17.12 0.28
C PRO A 4 -1.43 15.87 0.99
N VAL A 5 -0.24 15.45 0.57
CA VAL A 5 0.44 14.25 1.12
C VAL A 5 0.61 14.38 2.63
N HIS A 6 0.27 13.34 3.39
CA HIS A 6 0.48 13.33 4.84
C HIS A 6 1.99 13.34 5.16
N ARG A 7 2.41 14.15 6.15
CA ARG A 7 3.84 14.31 6.49
C ARG A 7 4.51 13.04 6.99
N GLU A 8 3.71 12.10 7.48
CA GLU A 8 4.15 10.79 8.00
C GLU A 8 3.96 9.64 6.99
N THR A 9 3.63 9.96 5.73
CA THR A 9 3.58 8.95 4.65
C THR A 9 4.99 8.43 4.38
N LEU A 10 5.14 7.11 4.41
CA LEU A 10 6.39 6.40 4.13
C LEU A 10 6.49 6.02 2.66
N PHE A 11 5.38 5.53 2.08
CA PHE A 11 5.33 5.09 0.69
C PHE A 11 4.03 5.51 0.02
N HIS A 12 4.11 5.66 -1.31
CA HIS A 12 2.94 5.71 -2.17
C HIS A 12 2.79 4.36 -2.87
N LEU A 13 1.62 3.76 -2.74
CA LEU A 13 1.24 2.56 -3.48
C LEU A 13 0.52 2.98 -4.75
N GLU A 14 1.10 2.61 -5.89
CA GLU A 14 0.59 2.92 -7.23
C GLU A 14 0.34 1.62 -8.00
N PRO A 15 -0.91 1.27 -8.29
CA PRO A 15 -1.21 0.20 -9.22
C PRO A 15 -0.67 0.57 -10.61
N ARG A 16 -0.05 -0.40 -11.29
CA ARG A 16 0.43 -0.21 -12.68
C ARG A 16 -0.70 -0.21 -13.71
N ASP A 17 -1.77 -0.90 -13.38
CA ASP A 17 -2.95 -1.04 -14.23
C ASP A 17 -3.98 0.06 -13.92
N ASP A 18 -4.44 0.74 -14.96
CA ASP A 18 -5.33 1.90 -14.86
C ASP A 18 -6.73 1.53 -14.32
N GLU A 19 -7.24 0.34 -14.68
CA GLU A 19 -8.52 -0.16 -14.19
C GLU A 19 -8.46 -0.39 -12.68
N THR A 20 -7.41 -1.08 -12.23
CA THR A 20 -7.12 -1.32 -10.82
C THR A 20 -6.93 0.00 -10.07
N ALA A 21 -6.17 0.95 -10.64
CA ALA A 21 -5.97 2.26 -10.05
C ALA A 21 -7.28 3.03 -9.87
N ARG A 22 -8.16 3.03 -10.88
CA ARG A 22 -9.49 3.67 -10.81
C ARG A 22 -10.38 3.00 -9.77
N ALA A 23 -10.42 1.67 -9.75
CA ALA A 23 -11.24 0.91 -8.81
C ALA A 23 -10.81 1.14 -7.36
N MET A 24 -9.50 1.10 -7.10
CA MET A 24 -8.96 1.40 -5.77
C MET A 24 -9.24 2.83 -5.34
N ARG A 25 -9.18 3.80 -6.26
CA ARG A 25 -9.50 5.20 -5.97
C ARG A 25 -10.98 5.43 -5.69
N ALA A 26 -11.85 4.66 -6.34
CA ALA A 26 -13.29 4.73 -6.16
C ALA A 26 -13.77 4.00 -4.89
N HIS A 27 -12.93 3.16 -4.28
CA HIS A 27 -13.32 2.37 -3.12
C HIS A 27 -13.49 3.24 -1.87
N PRO A 28 -14.65 3.21 -1.18
CA PRO A 28 -14.91 4.07 -0.01
C PRO A 28 -13.89 3.92 1.11
N GLU A 29 -13.43 2.69 1.38
CA GLU A 29 -12.45 2.42 2.45
C GLU A 29 -11.06 2.99 2.15
N ASN A 30 -10.74 3.16 0.87
CA ASN A 30 -9.47 3.73 0.46
C ASN A 30 -9.48 5.26 0.50
N ALA A 31 -10.66 5.90 0.57
CA ALA A 31 -10.82 7.34 0.40
C ALA A 31 -9.96 8.17 1.37
N SER A 32 -9.77 7.68 2.61
CA SER A 32 -8.91 8.35 3.58
C SER A 32 -7.42 8.29 3.24
N PHE A 33 -6.99 7.28 2.48
CA PHE A 33 -5.59 7.01 2.16
C PHE A 33 -5.17 7.58 0.80
N ILE A 34 -6.06 8.23 0.06
CA ILE A 34 -5.73 8.79 -1.25
C ILE A 34 -5.21 10.22 -1.08
N SER A 35 -3.99 10.47 -1.56
CA SER A 35 -3.43 11.80 -1.74
C SER A 35 -2.89 11.98 -3.15
N MET A 36 -2.59 13.23 -3.53
CA MET A 36 -1.83 13.46 -4.76
C MET A 36 -0.36 13.17 -4.49
N SER A 37 0.21 12.22 -5.23
CA SER A 37 1.66 12.10 -5.31
C SER A 37 2.27 13.41 -5.82
N ARG A 38 3.59 13.57 -5.66
CA ARG A 38 4.33 14.71 -6.24
C ARG A 38 4.15 14.87 -7.75
N LYS A 39 3.71 13.81 -8.44
CA LYS A 39 3.49 13.76 -9.90
C LYS A 39 2.05 14.14 -10.28
N GLY A 40 1.22 14.53 -9.30
CA GLY A 40 -0.19 14.84 -9.53
C GLY A 40 -1.05 13.61 -9.82
N THR A 41 -0.53 12.40 -9.56
CA THR A 41 -1.29 11.16 -9.66
C THR A 41 -1.91 10.84 -8.30
N PRO A 42 -3.20 10.48 -8.22
CA PRO A 42 -3.78 10.01 -6.98
C PRO A 42 -3.17 8.65 -6.62
N SER A 43 -2.54 8.59 -5.45
CA SER A 43 -1.80 7.43 -4.97
C SER A 43 -2.20 7.11 -3.54
N LEU A 44 -2.04 5.86 -3.13
CA LEU A 44 -2.44 5.41 -1.81
C LEU A 44 -1.28 5.54 -0.83
N GLU A 45 -1.52 6.22 0.27
CA GLU A 45 -0.52 6.51 1.30
C GLU A 45 -0.39 5.38 2.31
N ILE A 46 0.85 4.93 2.49
CA ILE A 46 1.22 3.91 3.49
C ILE A 46 2.10 4.56 4.55
N GLY A 47 1.79 4.33 5.83
CA GLY A 47 2.67 4.72 6.94
C GLY A 47 2.00 5.52 8.05
N TYR A 48 1.23 6.55 7.72
CA TYR A 48 0.71 7.46 8.75
C TYR A 48 -0.44 6.86 9.58
N HIS A 49 -1.14 5.87 9.05
CA HIS A 49 -2.29 5.24 9.73
C HIS A 49 -1.89 4.19 10.80
N VAL A 50 -0.59 4.02 11.04
CA VAL A 50 -0.03 3.06 11.99
C VAL A 50 -0.15 3.56 13.43
N SER A 51 0.08 4.86 13.63
CA SER A 51 0.07 5.50 14.94
C SER A 51 -1.34 5.62 15.53
N SER A 52 -2.38 5.64 14.68
CA SER A 52 -3.78 5.78 15.08
C SER A 52 -4.45 4.47 15.51
N ARG A 53 -3.77 3.32 15.36
CA ARG A 53 -4.34 2.01 15.68
C ARG A 53 -3.87 1.51 17.05
N PRO A 54 -4.79 1.04 17.93
CA PRO A 54 -4.53 0.80 19.36
C PRO A 54 -3.56 -0.36 19.68
N ARG A 55 -2.91 -0.99 18.68
CA ARG A 55 -2.09 -2.19 18.87
C ARG A 55 -0.60 -1.95 18.61
N GLY A 56 -0.01 -0.86 19.10
CA GLY A 56 1.46 -0.67 19.21
C GLY A 56 2.30 -1.23 18.04
N GLY A 57 1.82 -1.02 16.81
CA GLY A 57 1.86 -2.07 15.78
C GLY A 57 3.12 -2.12 14.95
N ARG A 58 3.78 -3.28 14.95
CA ARG A 58 4.81 -3.63 13.96
C ARG A 58 4.26 -3.66 12.53
N VAL A 59 2.95 -3.78 12.35
CA VAL A 59 2.30 -3.80 11.04
C VAL A 59 1.96 -2.38 10.61
N ILE A 60 2.57 -1.95 9.51
CA ILE A 60 2.39 -0.64 8.92
C ILE A 60 1.06 -0.57 8.15
N ALA A 61 0.85 -1.50 7.22
CA ALA A 61 -0.36 -1.54 6.42
C ALA A 61 -0.61 -2.96 5.93
N ARG A 62 -1.87 -3.36 5.87
CA ARG A 62 -2.31 -4.59 5.21
C ARG A 62 -2.98 -4.26 3.90
N VAL A 63 -2.71 -5.06 2.89
CA VAL A 63 -3.18 -4.87 1.54
C VAL A 63 -3.87 -6.14 1.07
N GLY A 64 -5.09 -6.03 0.58
CA GLY A 64 -5.88 -7.19 0.14
C GLY A 64 -7.32 -6.81 -0.16
N ARG A 65 -8.22 -7.79 -0.24
CA ARG A 65 -9.64 -7.56 -0.56
C ARG A 65 -10.45 -7.00 0.62
N ASP A 66 -10.04 -7.32 1.85
CA ASP A 66 -10.65 -6.86 3.11
C ASP A 66 -9.53 -6.52 4.11
N ALA A 67 -8.84 -5.41 3.83
CA ALA A 67 -7.64 -4.99 4.53
C ALA A 67 -7.61 -3.47 4.67
N ASP A 68 -6.56 -2.94 5.29
CA ASP A 68 -6.38 -1.50 5.51
C ASP A 68 -6.41 -0.71 4.20
N ILE A 69 -5.82 -1.30 3.16
CA ILE A 69 -5.91 -0.84 1.78
C ILE A 69 -6.59 -1.95 0.97
N SER A 70 -7.77 -1.62 0.44
CA SER A 70 -8.61 -2.56 -0.29
C SER A 70 -8.27 -2.61 -1.79
N PHE A 71 -8.17 -3.83 -2.33
CA PHE A 71 -8.07 -4.16 -3.76
C PHE A 71 -9.37 -4.84 -4.21
N PRO A 72 -10.42 -4.06 -4.54
CA PRO A 72 -11.78 -4.58 -4.69
C PRO A 72 -12.03 -5.37 -5.98
N THR A 73 -11.25 -5.14 -7.04
CA THR A 73 -11.54 -5.70 -8.39
C THR A 73 -10.89 -7.04 -8.68
N ARG A 74 -10.12 -7.60 -7.75
CA ARG A 74 -9.32 -8.80 -8.00
C ARG A 74 -9.75 -9.96 -7.12
N ALA A 75 -10.49 -10.90 -7.70
CA ALA A 75 -10.93 -12.12 -7.01
C ALA A 75 -9.76 -13.05 -6.64
N ASP A 76 -8.62 -12.92 -7.32
CA ASP A 76 -7.38 -13.63 -7.04
C ASP A 76 -6.58 -13.03 -5.86
N VAL A 77 -7.03 -11.88 -5.34
CA VAL A 77 -6.44 -11.25 -4.16
C VAL A 77 -7.11 -11.78 -2.88
N ALA A 78 -6.28 -12.22 -1.95
CA ALA A 78 -6.70 -12.71 -0.64
C ALA A 78 -7.23 -11.56 0.23
N GLU A 79 -7.99 -11.87 1.28
CA GLU A 79 -8.48 -10.87 2.25
C GLU A 79 -7.34 -9.98 2.76
N VAL A 80 -6.24 -10.61 3.20
CA VAL A 80 -4.94 -9.97 3.39
C VAL A 80 -3.91 -10.67 2.51
N HIS A 81 -3.51 -10.00 1.44
CA HIS A 81 -2.61 -10.56 0.44
C HIS A 81 -1.15 -10.21 0.73
N LEU A 82 -0.91 -8.99 1.19
CA LEU A 82 0.41 -8.46 1.53
C LEU A 82 0.31 -7.62 2.81
N ALA A 83 1.44 -7.46 3.51
CA ALA A 83 1.55 -6.54 4.63
C ALA A 83 2.91 -5.83 4.62
N PHE A 84 2.93 -4.55 4.98
CA PHE A 84 4.14 -3.82 5.31
C PHE A 84 4.35 -3.89 6.81
N GLU A 85 5.55 -4.27 7.25
CA GLU A 85 5.87 -4.47 8.67
C GLU A 85 7.23 -3.89 9.02
N VAL A 86 7.42 -3.44 10.26
CA VAL A 86 8.71 -3.01 10.79
C VAL A 86 9.42 -4.20 11.42
N HIS A 87 10.61 -4.53 10.90
CA HIS A 87 11.46 -5.55 11.48
C HIS A 87 11.88 -5.15 12.90
N PRO A 88 11.69 -6.02 13.92
CA PRO A 88 11.81 -5.64 15.33
C PRO A 88 13.21 -5.22 15.77
N VAL A 89 14.25 -5.68 15.08
CA VAL A 89 15.65 -5.41 15.45
C VAL A 89 16.25 -4.31 14.58
N SER A 90 16.28 -4.54 13.26
CA SER A 90 16.88 -3.61 12.30
C SER A 90 16.03 -2.39 12.00
N ARG A 91 14.75 -2.38 12.41
CA ARG A 91 13.76 -1.34 12.06
C ARG A 91 13.55 -1.16 10.55
N ALA A 92 14.03 -2.09 9.74
CA ALA A 92 13.79 -2.10 8.30
C ALA A 92 12.31 -2.34 8.01
N ILE A 93 11.80 -1.76 6.92
CA ILE A 93 10.44 -2.00 6.47
C ILE A 93 10.45 -3.24 5.57
N LEU A 94 9.63 -4.22 5.94
CA LEU A 94 9.50 -5.50 5.27
C LEU A 94 8.19 -5.54 4.49
N LEU A 95 8.26 -6.00 3.24
CA LEU A 95 7.11 -6.46 2.49
C LEU A 95 6.90 -7.95 2.79
N CYS A 96 5.81 -8.28 3.48
CA CYS A 96 5.46 -9.64 3.88
C CYS A 96 4.31 -10.18 3.03
N VAL A 97 4.55 -11.28 2.31
CA VAL A 97 3.49 -12.00 1.60
C VAL A 97 2.62 -12.77 2.60
N ARG A 98 1.32 -12.47 2.62
CA ARG A 98 0.32 -13.08 3.52
C ARG A 98 -0.72 -13.93 2.78
N ALA A 99 -0.73 -13.87 1.45
CA ALA A 99 -1.57 -14.71 0.61
C ALA A 99 -1.37 -16.21 0.88
N SER A 100 -2.47 -16.96 0.96
CA SER A 100 -2.47 -18.42 1.16
C SER A 100 -1.70 -19.14 0.05
N ASN A 101 -1.86 -18.70 -1.20
CA ASN A 101 -1.06 -19.16 -2.33
C ASN A 101 0.12 -18.21 -2.56
N ARG A 102 1.25 -18.44 -1.89
CA ARG A 102 2.44 -17.59 -2.04
C ARG A 102 2.99 -17.52 -3.47
N ARG A 103 2.75 -18.54 -4.30
CA ARG A 103 3.18 -18.55 -5.71
C ARG A 103 2.39 -17.59 -6.59
N SER A 104 1.28 -17.06 -6.10
CA SER A 104 0.53 -15.99 -6.78
C SER A 104 1.21 -14.62 -6.69
N VAL A 105 2.24 -14.48 -5.85
CA VAL A 105 2.93 -13.22 -5.62
C VAL A 105 4.36 -13.31 -6.13
N THR A 106 4.66 -12.50 -7.13
CA THR A 106 6.02 -12.27 -7.61
C THR A 106 6.48 -10.90 -7.11
N VAL A 107 7.63 -10.85 -6.45
CA VAL A 107 8.27 -9.60 -6.01
C VAL A 107 9.53 -9.40 -6.83
N GLU A 108 9.52 -8.38 -7.68
CA GLU A 108 10.65 -8.03 -8.53
C GLU A 108 11.18 -6.65 -8.12
N PRO A 109 12.43 -6.56 -7.59
CA PRO A 109 13.05 -5.27 -7.33
C PRO A 109 13.46 -4.69 -8.69
N LEU A 110 12.61 -3.82 -9.24
CA LEU A 110 12.83 -3.25 -10.57
C LEU A 110 13.78 -2.05 -10.54
N GLY A 111 14.48 -1.87 -9.41
CA GLY A 111 15.49 -0.86 -9.20
C GLY A 111 14.92 0.51 -8.90
N ILE A 112 15.71 1.54 -9.19
CA ILE A 112 15.35 2.93 -8.97
C ILE A 112 14.74 3.45 -10.29
N ARG A 113 13.57 4.08 -10.23
CA ARG A 113 12.96 4.82 -11.34
C ARG A 113 13.88 5.95 -11.77
N GLU A 114 13.73 6.43 -13.00
CA GLU A 114 14.45 7.62 -13.49
C GLU A 114 14.20 8.88 -12.64
N ASP A 115 13.11 8.89 -11.87
CA ASP A 115 12.72 9.97 -10.96
C ASP A 115 13.27 9.80 -9.52
N GLY A 116 14.06 8.75 -9.26
CA GLY A 116 14.70 8.50 -7.97
C GLY A 116 13.86 7.69 -6.96
N ASP A 117 12.60 7.34 -7.29
CA ASP A 117 11.76 6.49 -6.44
C ASP A 117 12.06 4.98 -6.66
N VAL A 118 11.82 4.13 -5.66
CA VAL A 118 11.99 2.67 -5.80
C VAL A 118 10.82 2.05 -6.61
N ARG A 119 11.13 1.12 -7.53
CA ARG A 119 10.13 0.32 -8.27
C ARG A 119 9.83 -1.03 -7.64
#